data_AF-A0A183HSY3-F1
#
_entry.id   AF-A0A183HSY3-F1
#
_cell.length_a   1.000
_cell.length_b   1.000
_cell.length_c   1.000
_cell.angle_alpha   90.00
_cell.angle_beta   90.00
_cell.angle_gamma   90.00
#
_symmetry.space_group_name_H-M   'P 1'
#
loop_
_entity.id
_entity.type
_entity.pdbx_description
1 polymer ?
#
loop_
_entity_poly.entity_id
_entity_poly.type
_entity_poly.pdbx_seq_one_letter_code
_entity_poly.pdbx_strand_id
1 'polypeptide(L)' 'MSIEGLLKSLKVISLSYGEDNIDRLHYFLTSNLLIAASTITAWQMFEGRPMQCMTPMGFTHSWVVPSPLNE' A
#
# COMPACT_ATOMS: atom_id res chain seq x y z
N MET A 1 -2.22 -19.80 -26.00
CA MET A 1 -1.14 -19.42 -25.06
C MET A 1 -0.82 -20.66 -24.24
N SER A 2 0.33 -21.28 -24.49
CA SER A 2 0.61 -22.67 -24.10
C SER A 2 0.99 -22.81 -22.63
N ILE A 3 0.48 -23.85 -21.99
CA ILE A 3 0.73 -24.26 -20.60
C ILE A 3 2.24 -24.46 -20.37
N GLU A 4 2.99 -24.77 -21.42
CA GLU A 4 4.45 -24.90 -21.39
C GLU A 4 5.18 -23.58 -21.11
N GLY A 5 4.63 -22.45 -21.58
CA GLY A 5 5.18 -21.13 -21.27
C GLY A 5 4.98 -20.76 -19.80
N LEU A 6 3.84 -21.15 -19.23
CA LEU A 6 3.56 -20.99 -17.81
C LEU A 6 4.46 -21.88 -16.95
N LEU A 7 4.64 -23.15 -17.32
CA LEU A 7 5.54 -24.06 -16.61
C LEU A 7 6.99 -23.62 -16.66
N LYS A 8 7.46 -23.08 -17.81
CA LYS A 8 8.81 -22.52 -17.89
C LYS A 8 8.97 -21.27 -17.03
N SER A 9 7.99 -20.37 -17.01
CA SER A 9 8.02 -19.19 -16.15
C SER A 9 8.01 -19.55 -14.66
N LEU A 10 7.13 -20.47 -14.26
CA LEU A 10 7.07 -20.99 -12.89
C LEU A 10 8.39 -21.67 -12.50
N LYS A 11 8.99 -22.44 -13.40
CA LYS A 11 10.29 -23.11 -13.15
C LYS A 11 11.41 -22.09 -12.99
N VAL A 12 11.44 -21.01 -13.77
CA VAL A 12 12.45 -19.94 -13.63
C VAL A 12 12.32 -19.24 -12.28
N ILE A 13 11.10 -18.93 -11.86
CA ILE A 13 10.83 -18.28 -10.56
C ILE A 13 11.12 -19.24 -9.40
N SER A 14 10.74 -20.52 -9.53
CA SER A 14 10.97 -21.56 -8.52
C SER A 14 12.44 -21.97 -8.38
N LEU A 15 13.22 -21.93 -9.46
CA LEU A 15 14.63 -22.32 -9.46
C LEU A 15 15.52 -21.17 -8.97
N SER A 16 15.06 -19.92 -9.05
CA SER A 16 15.67 -18.78 -8.34
C SER A 16 15.43 -18.82 -6.83
N TYR A 17 14.58 -19.72 -6.34
CA TYR A 17 14.28 -19.95 -4.93
C TYR A 17 15.10 -21.14 -4.41
N GLY A 18 16.43 -21.04 -4.52
CA GLY A 18 17.37 -22.00 -3.94
C GLY A 18 17.33 -21.93 -2.42
N GLU A 19 16.41 -22.69 -1.84
CA GLU A 19 16.43 -23.32 -0.50
C GLU A 19 17.32 -22.73 0.62
N ASP A 20 17.14 -21.47 0.99
CA ASP A 20 17.51 -20.97 2.32
C ASP A 20 16.24 -20.56 3.07
N ASN A 21 16.04 -21.14 4.26
CA ASN A 21 14.87 -20.85 5.11
C ASN A 21 14.76 -19.36 5.47
N ILE A 22 15.90 -18.67 5.43
CA ILE A 22 16.05 -17.24 5.70
C ILE A 22 15.40 -16.41 4.58
N ASP A 23 15.60 -16.76 3.32
CA ASP A 23 14.96 -16.07 2.19
C ASP A 23 13.43 -16.26 2.20
N ARG A 24 12.97 -17.47 2.55
CA ARG A 24 11.52 -17.74 2.70
C ARG A 24 10.92 -16.96 3.87
N LEU A 25 11.66 -16.83 4.97
CA LEU A 25 11.26 -16.01 6.11
C LEU A 25 11.21 -14.53 5.76
N HIS A 26 12.24 -14.02 5.06
CA HIS A 26 12.29 -12.61 4.64
C HIS A 26 11.18 -12.25 3.67
N TYR A 27 10.89 -13.12 2.69
CA TYR A 27 9.79 -12.90 1.75
C TYR A 27 8.44 -12.85 2.45
N PHE A 28 8.19 -13.79 3.37
CA PHE A 28 6.96 -13.81 4.15
C PHE A 28 6.87 -12.61 5.09
N LEU A 29 7.90 -12.32 5.86
CA LEU A 29 7.92 -11.24 6.84
C LEU A 29 7.77 -9.87 6.18
N THR A 30 8.58 -9.57 5.16
CA THR A 30 8.61 -8.26 4.50
C THR A 30 7.28 -7.95 3.83
N SER A 31 6.71 -8.94 3.12
CA SER A 31 5.43 -8.78 2.43
C SER A 31 4.28 -8.53 3.42
N ASN A 32 4.17 -9.36 4.47
CA ASN A 32 3.12 -9.19 5.48
C ASN A 32 3.30 -7.88 6.28
N LEU A 33 4.53 -7.48 6.57
CA LEU A 33 4.81 -6.23 7.28
C LEU A 33 4.42 -5.01 6.44
N LEU A 34 4.70 -5.01 5.13
CA LEU A 34 4.27 -3.94 4.23
C LEU A 34 2.75 -3.84 4.14
N ILE A 35 2.05 -4.97 4.03
CA ILE A 35 0.58 -5.01 4.00
C ILE A 35 -0.01 -4.49 5.32
N ALA A 36 0.55 -4.93 6.45
CA ALA A 36 0.12 -4.46 7.77
C ALA A 36 0.37 -2.96 7.93
N ALA A 37 1.57 -2.48 7.60
CA ALA A 37 1.92 -1.06 7.67
C ALA A 37 1.01 -0.21 6.78
N SER A 38 0.72 -0.65 5.56
CA SER A 38 -0.22 0.03 4.66
C SER A 38 -1.63 0.11 5.23
N THR A 39 -2.11 -0.96 5.88
CA THR A 39 -3.43 -0.98 6.49
C THR A 39 -3.48 -0.06 7.71
N ILE A 40 -2.43 -0.06 8.53
CA ILE A 40 -2.32 0.79 9.73
C ILE A 40 -2.27 2.28 9.33
N THR A 41 -1.44 2.64 8.35
CA THR A 41 -1.34 4.04 7.90
C THR A 41 -2.64 4.51 7.27
N ALA A 42 -3.29 3.67 6.44
CA ALA A 42 -4.60 3.96 5.90
C ALA A 42 -5.60 4.19 7.03
N TRP A 43 -5.62 3.32 8.05
CA TRP A 43 -6.52 3.47 9.19
C TRP A 43 -6.29 4.78 9.96
N GLN A 44 -5.03 5.17 10.21
CA GLN A 44 -4.72 6.45 10.85
C GLN A 44 -5.11 7.67 9.99
N MET A 45 -5.10 7.56 8.67
CA MET A 45 -5.56 8.65 7.79
C MET A 45 -7.07 8.90 7.90
N PHE A 46 -7.86 7.91 8.36
CA PHE A 46 -9.31 8.05 8.55
C PHE A 46 -9.71 8.55 9.94
N GLU A 47 -8.78 8.58 10.91
CA GLU A 47 -9.06 9.04 12.27
C GLU A 47 -9.05 10.58 12.42
N GLY A 48 -8.85 11.32 11.31
CA GLY A 48 -8.75 12.80 11.34
C GLY A 48 -8.92 13.50 10.00
N ARG A 49 -8.31 14.69 9.87
CA ARG A 49 -8.20 15.42 8.58
C ARG A 49 -6.95 14.88 7.85
N PRO A 50 -7.09 14.15 6.72
CA PRO A 50 -5.97 13.45 6.10
C PRO A 50 -4.87 14.38 5.61
N MET A 51 -5.20 15.65 5.32
CA MET A 51 -4.25 16.73 5.09
C MET A 51 -4.82 18.03 5.65
N GLN A 52 -4.02 18.76 6.42
CA GLN A 52 -4.34 20.12 6.84
C GLN A 52 -3.53 21.09 5.98
N CYS A 53 -4.21 21.93 5.21
CA CYS A 53 -3.57 22.95 4.39
C CYS A 53 -3.23 24.17 5.26
N MET A 54 -1.98 24.63 5.24
CA MET A 54 -1.62 25.90 5.86
C MET A 54 -2.23 27.03 5.01
N THR A 55 -3.27 27.67 5.55
CA THR A 55 -3.94 28.77 4.86
C THR A 55 -3.43 30.13 5.36
N PRO A 56 -3.18 31.10 4.47
CA PRO A 56 -2.82 32.44 4.88
C PRO A 56 -3.90 33.07 5.77
N MET A 57 -3.48 33.85 6.77
CA MET A 57 -4.36 34.55 7.72
C MET A 57 -5.19 35.61 6.98
N GLY A 58 -6.34 35.20 6.42
CA GLY A 58 -7.19 36.08 5.61
C GLY A 58 -8.31 35.37 4.84
N PHE A 59 -8.26 34.05 4.71
CA PHE A 59 -9.34 33.26 4.10
C PHE A 59 -10.42 32.86 5.11
N THR A 60 -11.69 32.95 4.72
CA THR A 60 -12.82 32.51 5.56
C THR A 60 -12.89 30.98 5.60
N HIS A 61 -13.43 30.41 6.69
CA HIS A 61 -13.53 28.95 6.90
C HIS A 61 -14.25 28.18 5.77
N SER A 62 -15.07 28.87 4.96
CA SER A 62 -15.76 28.31 3.78
C SER A 62 -14.82 27.92 2.62
N TRP A 63 -13.59 28.45 2.58
CA TRP A 63 -12.58 28.10 1.57
C TRP A 63 -11.65 26.98 2.02
N VAL A 64 -11.62 26.68 3.33
CA VAL A 64 -10.73 25.68 3.95
C VAL A 64 -11.38 24.31 3.99
N VAL A 65 -12.71 24.26 4.07
CA VAL A 65 -13.50 23.03 4.05
C VAL A 65 -14.51 23.19 2.92
N PRO A 66 -14.35 22.52 1.76
CA PRO A 66 -15.43 22.49 0.79
C PRO A 66 -16.65 21.92 1.51
N SER A 67 -17.75 22.68 1.51
CA SER A 67 -19.06 22.19 1.95
C SER A 67 -19.33 20.84 1.30
N PRO A 68 -19.86 19.83 2.02
CA PRO A 68 -20.26 18.59 1.38
C PRO A 68 -21.22 18.98 0.26
N LEU A 69 -20.84 18.69 -0.99
CA LEU A 69 -21.79 18.65 -2.08
C LEU A 69 -22.76 17.54 -1.67
N ASN A 70 -23.94 17.94 -1.20
CA ASN A 70 -25.09 17.07 -1.14
C ASN A 70 -25.19 16.37 -2.49
N GLU A 71 -25.11 15.04 -2.46
CA GLU A 71 -25.76 14.22 -3.47
C GLU A 71 -27.28 14.48 -3.43
#